data_AF-A0A1S3R379-F1
#
_entry.id   AF-A0A1S3R379-F1
#
_cell.length_a   1.000
_cell.length_b   1.000
_cell.length_c   1.000
_cell.angle_alpha   90.00
_cell.angle_beta   90.00
_cell.angle_gamma   90.00
#
_symmetry.space_group_name_H-M   'P 1'
#
loop_
_entity.id
_entity.type
_entity.pdbx_description
1 polymer ?
#
loop_
_entity_poly.entity_id
_entity_poly.type
_entity_poly.pdbx_seq_one_letter_code
_entity_poly.pdbx_strand_id
1 'polypeptide(L)'
;VSVTPALSSDYTLTPVRDVQDSSCLCANGRKTFSWTMAPSVLGVLNVSVSAAAVQSHAACGNGVVNVPERGRVDTVTRGLLVKAEGTEKSHTYNWLLCPTGEALTEEVEVQLPQNVVDGSARISLSVLGDILGRALSTWMDCCLC
;
A
#
# COMPACT_ATOMS: atom_id res chain seq x y z
N VAL A 1 -24.33 -17.67 -0.60
CA VAL A 1 -23.01 -17.06 -0.87
C VAL A 1 -22.38 -16.71 0.46
N SER A 2 -21.15 -17.16 0.68
CA SER A 2 -20.31 -16.77 1.80
C SER A 2 -19.15 -15.93 1.27
N VAL A 3 -18.70 -14.94 2.04
CA VAL A 3 -17.56 -14.09 1.66
C VAL A 3 -16.56 -14.09 2.80
N THR A 4 -15.32 -14.44 2.49
CA THR A 4 -14.26 -14.61 3.48
C THR A 4 -13.04 -13.78 3.06
N PRO A 5 -12.61 -12.81 3.89
CA PRO A 5 -11.36 -12.12 3.66
C PRO A 5 -10.15 -13.04 3.93
N ALA A 6 -9.06 -12.85 3.20
CA ALA A 6 -7.81 -13.51 3.50
C ALA A 6 -7.20 -12.95 4.80
N LEU A 7 -6.70 -13.85 5.66
CA LEU A 7 -5.96 -13.48 6.86
C LEU A 7 -4.58 -12.94 6.49
N SER A 8 -4.19 -11.84 7.12
CA SER A 8 -2.87 -11.22 6.96
C SER A 8 -2.44 -10.61 8.30
N SER A 9 -1.12 -10.56 8.55
CA SER A 9 -0.52 -9.80 9.64
C SER A 9 -0.49 -8.29 9.37
N ASP A 10 -0.64 -7.90 8.10
CA ASP A 10 -0.34 -6.54 7.63
C ASP A 10 -1.57 -5.62 7.76
N TYR A 11 -2.75 -6.21 7.89
CA TYR A 11 -4.02 -5.49 8.03
C TYR A 11 -5.06 -6.34 8.73
N THR A 12 -6.00 -5.67 9.42
CA THR A 12 -7.20 -6.29 10.00
C THR A 12 -8.45 -5.82 9.24
N LEU A 13 -9.35 -6.75 8.92
CA LEU A 13 -10.64 -6.46 8.31
C LEU A 13 -11.76 -6.79 9.29
N THR A 14 -12.48 -5.77 9.78
CA THR A 14 -13.62 -5.95 10.68
C THR A 14 -14.94 -5.70 9.93
N PRO A 15 -15.92 -6.61 10.00
CA PRO A 15 -17.18 -6.44 9.28
C PRO A 15 -17.99 -5.27 9.88
N VAL A 16 -18.51 -4.37 9.03
CA VAL A 16 -19.26 -3.15 9.45
C VAL A 16 -20.68 -3.47 9.93
N ARG A 17 -21.23 -4.57 9.44
CA ARG A 17 -22.52 -5.15 9.89
C ARG A 17 -22.26 -6.58 10.25
N ASP A 18 -23.15 -7.18 11.03
CA ASP A 18 -23.14 -8.62 11.28
C ASP A 18 -23.29 -9.33 9.92
N VAL A 19 -22.15 -9.70 9.34
CA VAL A 19 -22.11 -10.46 8.10
C VAL A 19 -22.55 -11.83 8.52
N GLN A 20 -23.83 -12.16 8.30
CA GLN A 20 -24.25 -13.55 8.42
C GLN A 20 -23.32 -14.38 7.54
N ASP A 21 -22.76 -15.46 8.12
CA ASP A 21 -21.75 -16.34 7.51
C ASP A 21 -22.12 -16.79 6.09
N SER A 22 -23.43 -16.83 5.81
CA SER A 22 -23.94 -16.96 4.47
C SER A 22 -25.16 -16.05 4.25
N SER A 23 -25.25 -15.49 3.05
CA SER A 23 -26.47 -14.87 2.57
C SER A 23 -26.95 -15.54 1.31
N CYS A 24 -28.27 -15.59 1.15
CA CYS A 24 -28.81 -15.87 -0.16
C CYS A 24 -28.56 -14.72 -1.16
N LEU A 25 -28.31 -15.11 -2.42
CA LEU A 25 -28.27 -14.26 -3.59
C LEU A 25 -29.05 -14.95 -4.72
N CYS A 26 -30.04 -14.28 -5.31
CA CYS A 26 -30.82 -14.78 -6.45
C CYS A 26 -30.20 -14.35 -7.80
N ALA A 27 -30.68 -14.93 -8.91
CA ALA A 27 -30.29 -14.50 -10.25
C ALA A 27 -30.53 -12.99 -10.46
N ASN A 28 -29.57 -12.30 -11.07
CA ASN A 28 -29.53 -10.83 -11.22
C ASN A 28 -29.55 -10.04 -9.89
N GLY A 29 -29.42 -10.72 -8.74
CA GLY A 29 -29.26 -10.09 -7.46
C GLY A 29 -27.83 -9.61 -7.25
N ARG A 30 -27.67 -8.57 -6.42
CA ARG A 30 -26.37 -8.11 -5.92
C ARG A 30 -26.44 -8.04 -4.40
N LYS A 31 -25.39 -8.53 -3.75
CA LYS A 31 -25.19 -8.30 -2.31
C LYS A 31 -23.82 -7.71 -2.08
N THR A 32 -23.78 -6.65 -1.29
CA THR A 32 -22.57 -5.93 -0.93
C THR A 32 -22.24 -6.23 0.53
N PHE A 33 -20.99 -6.58 0.76
CA PHE A 33 -20.43 -6.79 2.08
C PHE A 33 -19.38 -5.69 2.31
N SER A 34 -19.36 -5.14 3.52
CA SER A 34 -18.52 -4.00 3.88
C SER A 34 -17.68 -4.34 5.09
N TRP A 35 -16.38 -4.03 5.00
CA TRP A 35 -15.43 -4.17 6.09
C TRP A 35 -14.73 -2.84 6.33
N THR A 36 -14.45 -2.57 7.59
CA THR A 36 -13.50 -1.54 8.02
C THR A 36 -12.11 -2.16 7.97
N MET A 37 -11.22 -1.54 7.20
CA MET A 37 -9.83 -1.95 7.10
C MET A 37 -8.97 -1.12 8.04
N ALA A 38 -8.25 -1.79 8.94
CA ALA A 38 -7.23 -1.20 9.79
C ALA A 38 -5.85 -1.74 9.36
N PRO A 39 -5.05 -0.97 8.60
CA PRO A 39 -3.70 -1.39 8.23
C PRO A 39 -2.76 -1.30 9.43
N SER A 40 -1.83 -2.25 9.52
CA SER A 40 -0.80 -2.29 10.57
C SER A 40 0.59 -1.90 10.05
N VAL A 41 0.79 -1.93 8.73
CA VAL A 41 2.06 -1.58 8.08
C VAL A 41 1.83 -0.58 6.93
N LEU A 42 2.85 0.22 6.64
CA LEU A 42 2.84 1.20 5.56
C LEU A 42 3.25 0.56 4.21
N GLY A 43 2.92 1.25 3.11
CA GLY A 43 3.28 0.80 1.77
C GLY A 43 2.12 0.14 1.02
N VAL A 44 2.44 -0.68 0.02
CA VAL A 44 1.43 -1.32 -0.84
C VAL A 44 0.98 -2.64 -0.21
N LEU A 45 -0.28 -2.70 0.23
CA LEU A 45 -0.90 -3.90 0.81
C LEU A 45 -1.78 -4.60 -0.21
N ASN A 46 -1.59 -5.90 -0.39
CA ASN A 46 -2.44 -6.73 -1.25
C ASN A 46 -3.59 -7.31 -0.44
N VAL A 47 -4.77 -6.72 -0.58
CA VAL A 47 -5.98 -7.19 0.11
C VAL A 47 -6.70 -8.20 -0.78
N SER A 48 -6.95 -9.39 -0.25
CA SER A 48 -7.64 -10.46 -0.95
C SER A 48 -8.95 -10.84 -0.27
N VAL A 49 -10.01 -11.01 -1.06
CA VAL A 49 -11.34 -11.41 -0.60
C VAL A 49 -11.88 -12.50 -1.52
N SER A 50 -12.35 -13.60 -0.93
CA SER A 50 -12.90 -14.74 -1.63
C SER A 50 -14.42 -14.83 -1.41
N ALA A 51 -15.18 -14.98 -2.48
CA ALA A 51 -16.62 -15.21 -2.45
C ALA A 51 -16.93 -16.62 -2.96
N ALA A 52 -17.69 -17.39 -2.18
CA ALA A 52 -18.02 -18.78 -2.46
C ALA A 52 -19.53 -19.03 -2.49
N ALA A 53 -20.00 -19.78 -3.48
CA ALA A 53 -21.31 -20.42 -3.47
C ALA A 53 -21.25 -21.67 -2.57
N VAL A 54 -22.06 -21.67 -1.51
CA VAL A 54 -22.13 -22.73 -0.50
C VAL A 54 -23.50 -23.39 -0.58
N GLN A 55 -23.54 -24.72 -0.53
CA GLN A 55 -24.79 -25.47 -0.46
C GLN A 55 -25.45 -25.23 0.90
N SER A 56 -26.76 -25.00 0.91
CA SER A 56 -27.53 -24.85 2.14
C SER A 56 -28.81 -25.67 2.05
N HIS A 57 -29.19 -26.28 3.17
CA HIS A 57 -30.43 -27.04 3.32
C HIS A 57 -31.65 -26.11 3.50
N ALA A 58 -31.44 -24.85 3.90
CA ALA A 58 -32.49 -23.85 3.98
C ALA A 58 -32.77 -23.29 2.58
N ALA A 59 -34.04 -23.30 2.18
CA ALA A 59 -34.47 -22.67 0.95
C ALA A 59 -34.17 -21.17 1.00
N CYS A 60 -33.70 -20.63 -0.12
CA CYS A 60 -33.64 -19.19 -0.26
C CYS A 60 -34.89 -18.69 -0.97
N GLY A 61 -35.73 -17.98 -0.22
CA GLY A 61 -37.02 -17.54 -0.73
C GLY A 61 -37.84 -18.75 -1.18
N ASN A 62 -38.26 -18.76 -2.44
CA ASN A 62 -39.09 -19.82 -3.03
C ASN A 62 -38.29 -20.87 -3.82
N GLY A 63 -36.94 -20.83 -3.80
CA GLY A 63 -36.09 -21.68 -4.63
C GLY A 63 -35.08 -22.54 -3.84
N VAL A 64 -34.67 -23.65 -4.46
CA VAL A 64 -33.58 -24.52 -3.97
C VAL A 64 -32.23 -23.86 -4.26
N VAL A 65 -31.29 -23.96 -3.32
CA VAL A 65 -29.92 -23.44 -3.49
C VAL A 65 -29.16 -24.28 -4.51
N ASN A 66 -28.75 -23.65 -5.61
CA ASN A 66 -27.94 -24.28 -6.65
C ASN A 66 -26.48 -23.80 -6.54
N VAL A 67 -25.51 -24.71 -6.60
CA VAL A 67 -24.08 -24.41 -6.56
C VAL A 67 -23.44 -24.84 -7.89
N PRO A 68 -22.83 -23.92 -8.65
CA PRO A 68 -22.23 -24.26 -9.93
C PRO A 68 -20.93 -25.05 -9.75
N GLU A 69 -20.68 -26.02 -10.63
CA GLU A 69 -19.45 -26.85 -10.64
C GLU A 69 -18.20 -26.05 -11.06
N ARG A 70 -18.37 -25.01 -11.90
CA ARG A 70 -17.30 -24.10 -12.32
C ARG A 70 -17.59 -22.70 -11.80
N GLY A 71 -16.56 -21.99 -11.36
CA GLY A 71 -16.70 -20.64 -10.80
C GLY A 71 -17.40 -20.61 -9.44
N ARG A 72 -17.37 -21.73 -8.70
CA ARG A 72 -17.94 -21.83 -7.34
C ARG A 72 -17.34 -20.81 -6.38
N VAL A 73 -16.04 -20.53 -6.54
CA VAL A 73 -15.28 -19.59 -5.73
C VAL A 73 -14.62 -18.59 -6.66
N ASP A 74 -14.78 -17.32 -6.35
CA ASP A 74 -14.09 -16.21 -6.98
C ASP A 74 -13.23 -15.50 -5.94
N THR A 75 -12.01 -15.12 -6.29
CA THR A 75 -11.09 -14.43 -5.38
C THR A 75 -10.55 -13.18 -6.06
N VAL A 76 -10.74 -12.04 -5.42
CA VAL A 76 -10.30 -10.75 -5.91
C VAL A 76 -9.20 -10.23 -5.02
N THR A 77 -8.06 -9.87 -5.62
CA THR A 77 -6.94 -9.22 -4.94
C THR A 77 -6.76 -7.80 -5.46
N ARG A 78 -6.61 -6.83 -4.55
CA ARG A 78 -6.43 -5.40 -4.85
C ARG A 78 -5.28 -4.84 -4.02
N GLY A 79 -4.34 -4.16 -4.67
CA GLY A 79 -3.28 -3.41 -4.01
C GLY A 79 -3.78 -2.05 -3.51
N LEU A 80 -3.51 -1.72 -2.25
CA LEU A 80 -3.86 -0.44 -1.61
C LEU A 80 -2.59 0.20 -1.04
N LEU A 81 -2.32 1.47 -1.38
CA LEU A 81 -1.19 2.23 -0.85
C LEU A 81 -1.58 2.88 0.48
N VAL A 82 -0.96 2.43 1.56
CA VAL A 82 -1.08 3.01 2.90
C VAL A 82 0.06 3.99 3.13
N LYS A 83 -0.29 5.22 3.50
CA LYS A 83 0.66 6.27 3.88
C LYS A 83 0.67 6.45 5.39
N ALA A 84 1.78 6.95 5.91
CA ALA A 84 1.90 7.32 7.32
C ALA A 84 0.86 8.39 7.69
N GLU A 85 0.37 8.33 8.92
CA GLU A 85 -0.45 9.39 9.52
C GLU A 85 0.42 10.60 9.90
N GLY A 86 -0.20 11.77 9.99
CA GLY A 86 0.43 12.99 10.48
C GLY A 86 1.10 13.82 9.39
N THR A 87 2.02 14.68 9.80
CA THR A 87 2.71 15.63 8.92
C THR A 87 4.15 15.19 8.70
N GLU A 88 4.53 14.99 7.44
CA GLU A 88 5.91 14.67 7.07
C GLU A 88 6.85 15.83 7.42
N LYS A 89 7.97 15.52 8.08
CA LYS A 89 9.06 16.46 8.33
C LYS A 89 10.32 15.94 7.66
N SER A 90 10.99 16.81 6.91
CA SER A 90 12.24 16.50 6.24
C SER A 90 13.37 17.39 6.78
N HIS A 91 14.53 16.77 6.99
CA HIS A 91 15.77 17.45 7.34
C HIS A 91 16.79 17.13 6.26
N THR A 92 17.41 18.17 5.70
CA THR A 92 18.41 18.04 4.63
C THR A 92 19.74 18.54 5.14
N TYR A 93 20.78 17.75 4.90
CA TYR A 93 22.15 18.07 5.22
C TYR A 93 22.99 18.00 3.95
N ASN A 94 23.85 18.99 3.74
CA ASN A 94 24.66 19.11 2.53
C ASN A 94 26.12 19.34 2.93
N TRP A 95 27.05 18.64 2.28
CA TRP A 95 28.48 18.82 2.47
C TRP A 95 29.18 18.87 1.12
N LEU A 96 30.26 19.65 1.06
CA LEU A 96 31.17 19.68 -0.07
C LEU A 96 32.50 19.06 0.36
N LEU A 97 32.87 17.95 -0.27
CA LEU A 97 34.12 17.25 -0.01
C LEU A 97 35.10 17.50 -1.15
N CYS A 98 36.29 18.01 -0.82
CA CYS A 98 37.35 18.31 -1.78
C CYS A 98 38.66 17.60 -1.35
N PRO A 99 38.81 16.30 -1.64
CA PRO A 99 40.01 15.57 -1.25
C PRO A 99 41.23 16.04 -2.05
N THR A 100 42.27 16.54 -1.37
CA THR A 100 43.55 16.95 -1.96
C THR A 100 44.65 15.91 -1.70
N GLY A 101 44.37 14.64 -1.98
CA GLY A 101 45.32 13.54 -1.85
C GLY A 101 45.16 12.66 -0.60
N GLU A 102 44.33 13.07 0.38
CA GLU A 102 43.97 12.27 1.56
C GLU A 102 42.46 11.98 1.58
N ALA A 103 42.07 10.90 2.27
CA ALA A 103 40.66 10.52 2.42
C ALA A 103 39.97 11.46 3.42
N LEU A 104 38.88 12.10 2.99
CA LEU A 104 38.00 12.90 3.85
C LEU A 104 36.81 12.05 4.28
N THR A 105 36.44 12.15 5.56
CA THR A 105 35.28 11.46 6.14
C THR A 105 34.43 12.49 6.87
N GLU A 106 33.13 12.53 6.56
CA GLU A 106 32.14 13.30 7.31
C GLU A 106 31.13 12.33 7.92
N GLU A 107 30.84 12.51 9.20
CA GLU A 107 29.83 11.75 9.92
C GLU A 107 28.58 12.62 10.11
N VAL A 108 27.41 12.06 9.86
CA VAL A 108 26.14 12.72 10.18
C VAL A 108 25.36 11.91 11.18
N GLU A 109 24.95 12.57 12.25
CA GLU A 109 24.00 12.01 13.21
C GLU A 109 22.58 12.42 12.80
N VAL A 110 21.77 11.43 12.41
CA VAL A 110 20.38 11.66 12.00
C VAL A 110 19.49 11.57 13.23
N GLN A 111 19.07 12.72 13.76
CA GLN A 111 18.14 12.77 14.89
C GLN A 111 16.69 12.69 14.40
N LEU A 112 16.03 11.59 14.73
CA LEU A 112 14.59 11.42 14.51
C LEU A 112 13.80 12.03 15.67
N PRO A 113 12.68 12.72 15.41
CA PRO A 113 11.82 13.20 16.49
C PRO A 113 11.22 12.02 17.26
N GLN A 114 10.85 12.22 18.53
CA GLN A 114 10.33 11.14 19.39
C GLN A 114 9.01 10.53 18.89
N ASN A 115 8.26 11.29 18.09
CA ASN A 115 6.92 10.96 17.60
C ASN A 115 6.93 10.53 16.13
N VAL A 116 7.92 9.74 15.73
CA VAL A 116 7.97 9.12 14.39
C VAL A 116 7.02 7.93 14.33
N VAL A 117 6.29 7.81 13.22
CA VAL A 117 5.48 6.64 12.90
C VAL A 117 6.39 5.53 12.38
N ASP A 118 6.25 4.32 12.88
CA ASP A 118 7.06 3.18 12.46
C ASP A 118 6.97 2.94 10.95
N GLY A 119 8.13 2.74 10.31
CA GLY A 119 8.24 2.55 8.86
C GLY A 119 8.07 3.82 8.02
N SER A 120 7.85 5.00 8.62
CA SER A 120 7.74 6.26 7.87
C SER A 120 9.08 6.93 7.57
N ALA A 121 10.11 6.64 8.37
CA ALA A 121 11.43 7.21 8.22
C ALA A 121 12.09 6.75 6.91
N ARG A 122 12.56 7.71 6.12
CA ARG A 122 13.30 7.47 4.88
C ARG A 122 14.51 8.40 4.81
N ILE A 123 15.64 7.86 4.39
CA ILE A 123 16.87 8.63 4.15
C ILE A 123 17.25 8.45 2.69
N SER A 124 17.53 9.55 2.02
CA SER A 124 18.01 9.57 0.64
C SER A 124 19.36 10.26 0.62
N LEU A 125 20.39 9.58 0.12
CA LEU A 125 21.71 10.14 -0.12
C LEU A 125 21.88 10.44 -1.61
N SER A 126 22.48 11.58 -1.94
CA SER A 126 22.82 11.93 -3.31
C SER A 126 24.23 12.53 -3.34
N VAL A 127 25.09 12.01 -4.22
CA VAL A 127 26.46 12.50 -4.41
C VAL A 127 26.56 13.13 -5.79
N LEU A 128 27.06 14.36 -5.85
CA LEU A 128 27.23 15.11 -7.08
C LEU A 128 28.69 15.58 -7.18
N GLY A 129 29.41 15.12 -8.20
CA GLY A 129 30.82 15.48 -8.42
C GLY A 129 31.02 16.75 -9.27
N ASP A 130 29.98 17.21 -9.97
CA ASP A 130 30.03 18.40 -10.82
C ASP A 130 28.85 19.33 -10.47
N ILE A 131 29.17 20.37 -9.70
CA ILE A 131 28.20 21.40 -9.29
C ILE A 131 27.87 22.37 -10.43
N LEU A 132 28.66 22.40 -11.50
CA LEU A 132 28.53 23.33 -12.63
C LEU A 132 27.93 22.71 -13.88
N GLY A 133 27.79 21.37 -13.97
CA GLY A 133 27.37 20.67 -15.19
C GLY A 133 26.04 21.17 -15.79
N ARG A 134 25.07 21.58 -14.96
CA ARG A 134 23.79 22.18 -15.44
C ARG A 134 23.91 23.65 -15.83
N ALA A 135 24.87 24.37 -15.26
CA ALA A 135 25.14 25.73 -15.67
C ALA A 135 25.82 25.71 -17.04
N LEU A 136 26.87 24.89 -17.22
CA LEU A 136 27.66 24.80 -18.46
C LEU A 136 26.85 24.41 -19.70
N SER A 137 25.78 23.62 -19.58
CA SER A 137 24.88 23.34 -20.70
C SER A 137 24.20 24.60 -21.23
N THR A 138 23.85 25.56 -20.36
CA THR A 138 23.23 26.82 -20.80
C THR A 138 24.20 27.79 -21.49
N TRP A 139 25.52 27.69 -21.22
CA TRP A 139 26.52 28.53 -21.88
C TRP A 139 26.87 28.02 -23.29
N MET A 140 26.79 26.70 -23.54
CA MET A 140 27.03 26.15 -24.88
C MET A 140 25.90 26.47 -25.87
N ASP A 141 24.68 26.72 -25.41
CA ASP A 141 23.57 27.16 -26.26
C ASP A 141 23.62 28.66 -26.62
N CYS A 142 24.44 29.47 -25.94
CA CYS A 142 24.58 30.90 -26.21
C CYS A 142 25.67 31.23 -27.24
N CYS A 143 26.47 30.23 -27.67
CA CYS A 143 27.48 30.38 -28.73
C CYS A 143 27.03 29.85 -30.11
N LEU A 144 25.73 29.56 -30.29
CA LEU A 144 25.11 29.44 -31.62
C LEU A 144 24.31 30.72 -31.93
N CYS A 145 25.03 31.78 -32.26
CA CYS A 145 24.58 32.91 -33.09
C CYS A 145 25.83 33.55 -33.73
#